data_AF-D2HG78-F1
#
_entry.id   AF-D2HG78-F1
#
_cell.length_a   1.000
_cell.length_b   1.000
_cell.length_c   1.000
_cell.angle_alpha   90.00
_cell.angle_beta   90.00
_cell.angle_gamma   90.00
#
_symmetry.space_group_name_H-M   'P 1'
#
loop_
_entity.id
_entity.type
_entity.pdbx_description
1 polymer ?
#
loop_
_entity_poly.entity_id
_entity_poly.type
_entity_poly.pdbx_seq_one_letter_code
_entity_poly.pdbx_strand_id
1 'polypeptide(L)'
;SLESDYFGKLEPKLSIIRNLNDQVLFVNQGNQPVFEDMPDSDCTDNAPHTVFIIYMYKDSLTRGLAVTISVKCKKMSTLSCKNKTISFKEMCPPNSINDEGNDIIFFQRSVPGHDDKIQFESSLYQGYFLACQKEKDLFKLILKKKDESGDKSIMFTVQNK
;
A
#
# COMPACT_ATOMS: atom_id res chain seq x y z
N SER A 1 6.07 -23.03 -31.32
CA SER A 1 6.49 -21.76 -30.70
C SER A 1 5.65 -21.56 -29.46
N LEU A 2 6.27 -21.59 -28.29
CA LEU A 2 5.60 -21.38 -27.00
C LEU A 2 6.19 -20.10 -26.43
N GLU A 3 5.62 -18.95 -26.79
CA GLU A 3 5.80 -17.75 -25.97
C GLU A 3 5.13 -18.07 -24.63
N SER A 4 5.95 -18.27 -23.61
CA SER A 4 5.48 -18.61 -22.27
C SER A 4 4.65 -17.46 -21.71
N ASP A 5 3.44 -17.77 -21.26
CA ASP A 5 2.55 -16.87 -20.51
C ASP A 5 3.17 -16.45 -19.15
N TYR A 6 4.18 -15.57 -19.18
CA TYR A 6 4.83 -15.06 -17.98
C TYR A 6 4.39 -13.62 -17.71
N PHE A 7 3.53 -13.46 -16.69
CA PHE A 7 3.10 -12.16 -16.18
C PHE A 7 4.20 -11.54 -15.31
N GLY A 8 5.17 -10.87 -15.95
CA GLY A 8 6.30 -10.22 -15.30
C GLY A 8 5.91 -8.97 -14.48
N LYS A 9 6.61 -8.78 -13.36
CA LYS A 9 6.65 -7.56 -12.55
C LYS A 9 6.87 -6.31 -13.43
N LEU A 10 5.95 -5.35 -13.39
CA LEU A 10 6.09 -4.08 -14.11
C LEU A 10 7.12 -3.17 -13.42
N GLU A 11 7.54 -2.10 -14.10
CA GLU A 11 8.42 -1.09 -13.50
C GLU A 11 7.81 -0.53 -12.21
N PRO A 12 8.54 -0.58 -11.08
CA PRO A 12 8.05 -0.02 -9.83
C PRO A 12 7.92 1.49 -9.90
N LYS A 13 6.94 2.02 -9.17
CA LYS A 13 6.78 3.47 -8.98
C LYS A 13 7.24 3.86 -7.59
N LEU A 14 8.04 4.91 -7.52
CA LEU A 14 8.33 5.60 -6.26
C LEU A 14 7.18 6.56 -5.98
N SER A 15 6.59 6.46 -4.80
CA SER A 15 5.35 7.16 -4.49
C SER A 15 5.33 7.69 -3.06
N ILE A 16 4.69 8.84 -2.89
CA ILE A 16 4.22 9.36 -1.60
C ILE A 16 2.75 8.98 -1.49
N ILE A 17 2.36 8.42 -0.35
CA ILE A 17 0.97 8.00 -0.07
C ILE A 17 0.41 8.92 1.01
N ARG A 18 -0.76 9.52 0.75
CA ARG A 18 -1.44 10.38 1.73
C ARG A 18 -2.83 9.86 2.03
N ASN A 19 -3.30 10.06 3.27
CA ASN A 19 -4.70 9.85 3.61
C ASN A 19 -5.56 11.05 3.15
N LEU A 20 -6.88 11.03 3.37
CA LEU A 20 -7.76 12.13 2.95
C LEU A 20 -7.61 13.43 3.76
N ASN A 21 -6.87 13.41 4.86
CA ASN A 21 -6.51 14.61 5.61
C ASN A 21 -5.16 15.17 5.14
N ASP A 22 -4.64 14.71 4.00
CA ASP A 22 -3.35 15.08 3.43
C ASP A 22 -2.12 14.67 4.27
N GLN A 23 -2.32 13.85 5.31
CA GLN A 23 -1.24 13.33 6.13
C GLN A 23 -0.46 12.25 5.37
N VAL A 24 0.87 12.30 5.46
CA VAL A 24 1.81 11.45 4.74
C VAL A 24 2.02 10.15 5.49
N LEU A 25 1.92 9.02 4.77
CA LEU A 25 2.37 7.73 5.28
C LEU A 25 3.89 7.77 5.48
N PHE A 26 4.35 7.34 6.65
CA PHE A 26 5.74 7.36 7.04
C PHE A 26 6.07 6.15 7.92
N VAL A 27 7.29 5.62 7.79
CA VAL A 27 7.79 4.56 8.67
C VAL A 27 8.60 5.16 9.80
N ASN A 28 8.03 5.16 11.01
CA ASN A 28 8.67 5.75 12.17
C ASN A 28 9.89 4.95 12.68
N GLN A 29 10.57 5.48 13.71
CA GLN A 29 11.75 4.85 14.31
C GLN A 29 11.46 3.44 14.89
N GLY A 30 10.20 3.16 15.25
CA GLY A 30 9.73 1.85 15.70
C GLY A 30 9.37 0.89 14.57
N ASN A 31 9.68 1.25 13.30
CA ASN A 31 9.31 0.50 12.10
C ASN A 31 7.78 0.33 11.93
N GLN A 32 7.00 1.29 12.44
CA GLN A 32 5.55 1.31 12.33
C GLN A 32 5.11 2.25 11.20
N PRO A 33 4.15 1.82 10.34
CA PRO A 33 3.52 2.71 9.38
C PRO A 33 2.50 3.63 10.07
N VAL A 34 2.80 4.93 10.07
CA VAL A 34 1.97 5.99 10.67
C VAL A 34 1.71 7.10 9.67
N PHE A 35 0.75 7.97 9.96
CA PHE A 35 0.43 9.16 9.17
C PHE A 35 0.73 10.42 9.98
N GLU A 36 1.40 11.39 9.36
CA GLU A 36 1.73 12.68 9.98
C GLU A 36 1.51 13.84 9.00
N ASP A 37 1.20 15.01 9.54
CA ASP A 37 1.13 16.25 8.76
C ASP A 37 2.55 16.63 8.29
N MET A 38 2.82 16.50 6.99
CA MET A 38 4.13 16.83 6.40
C MET A 38 3.97 17.59 5.08
N PRO A 39 4.57 18.78 4.94
CA PRO A 39 4.69 19.45 3.65
C PRO A 39 5.65 18.69 2.72
N ASP A 40 5.62 19.00 1.42
CA ASP A 40 6.44 18.30 0.41
C ASP A 40 7.95 18.45 0.61
N SER A 41 8.40 19.57 1.18
CA SER A 41 9.81 19.77 1.58
C SER A 41 10.23 18.71 2.59
N ASP A 42 9.44 18.54 3.64
CA ASP A 42 9.73 17.63 4.74
C ASP A 42 9.60 16.18 4.29
N CYS A 43 8.76 15.90 3.29
CA CYS A 43 8.72 14.58 2.65
C CYS A 43 10.07 14.21 2.02
N THR A 44 10.79 15.19 1.46
CA THR A 44 12.09 14.98 0.84
C THR A 44 13.18 14.78 1.90
N ASP A 45 13.15 15.59 2.96
CA ASP A 45 14.10 15.50 4.06
C ASP A 45 13.94 14.20 4.88
N ASN A 46 12.70 13.72 5.02
CA ASN A 46 12.41 12.45 5.70
C ASN A 46 12.54 11.21 4.77
N ALA A 47 12.99 11.38 3.52
CA ALA A 47 13.34 10.23 2.69
C ALA A 47 14.49 9.45 3.36
N PRO A 48 14.47 8.10 3.33
CA PRO A 48 13.58 7.25 2.53
C PRO A 48 12.27 6.85 3.23
N HIS A 49 12.00 7.30 4.45
CA HIS A 49 10.90 6.80 5.28
C HIS A 49 9.50 7.20 4.80
N THR A 50 9.41 8.21 3.93
CA THR A 50 8.20 8.75 3.28
C THR A 50 8.01 8.26 1.85
N VAL A 51 9.00 7.56 1.27
CA VAL A 51 9.02 7.15 -0.14
C VAL A 51 8.80 5.65 -0.25
N PHE A 52 7.62 5.28 -0.74
CA PHE A 52 7.23 3.89 -0.95
C PHE A 52 7.48 3.46 -2.38
N ILE A 53 7.75 2.17 -2.56
CA ILE A 53 7.97 1.53 -3.85
C ILE A 53 6.76 0.64 -4.11
N ILE A 54 5.91 1.05 -5.05
CA ILE A 54 4.74 0.28 -5.46
C ILE A 54 5.13 -0.60 -6.64
N TYR A 55 5.22 -1.91 -6.38
CA TYR A 55 5.46 -2.89 -7.43
C TYR A 55 4.13 -3.42 -7.94
N MET A 56 3.92 -3.31 -9.24
CA MET A 56 2.68 -3.74 -9.89
C MET A 56 2.89 -5.11 -10.55
N TYR A 57 1.88 -5.96 -10.39
CA TYR A 57 1.84 -7.29 -10.97
C TYR A 57 0.68 -7.34 -11.95
N LYS A 58 0.92 -7.94 -13.12
CA LYS A 58 -0.17 -8.21 -14.06
C LYS A 58 -1.08 -9.27 -13.44
N ASP A 59 -2.27 -8.86 -13.03
CA ASP A 59 -3.35 -9.77 -12.65
C ASP A 59 -4.28 -9.91 -13.87
N SER A 60 -4.63 -11.16 -14.20
CA SER A 60 -5.58 -11.49 -15.27
C SER A 60 -7.03 -11.29 -14.85
N LEU A 61 -7.29 -10.99 -13.57
CA LEU A 61 -8.62 -10.89 -12.98
C LEU A 61 -9.04 -9.42 -12.78
N THR A 62 -10.35 -9.16 -12.93
CA THR A 62 -10.96 -7.81 -12.82
C THR A 62 -11.05 -7.29 -11.38
N ARG A 63 -10.24 -7.83 -10.46
CA ARG A 63 -10.28 -7.55 -9.01
C ARG A 63 -9.49 -6.30 -8.63
N GLY A 64 -9.01 -5.50 -9.58
CA GLY A 64 -8.12 -4.36 -9.36
C GLY A 64 -6.66 -4.70 -9.69
N LEU A 65 -5.78 -3.69 -9.66
CA LEU A 65 -4.37 -3.90 -9.97
C LEU A 65 -3.66 -4.51 -8.76
N ALA A 66 -3.10 -5.72 -8.91
CA ALA A 66 -2.33 -6.35 -7.85
C ALA A 66 -1.00 -5.60 -7.61
N VAL A 67 -0.77 -5.20 -6.36
CA VAL A 67 0.42 -4.45 -5.96
C VAL A 67 1.02 -4.96 -4.66
N THR A 68 2.34 -4.78 -4.51
CA THR A 68 3.00 -4.76 -3.19
C THR A 68 3.47 -3.34 -2.89
N ILE A 69 3.47 -2.96 -1.62
CA ILE A 69 3.97 -1.68 -1.15
C ILE A 69 5.24 -1.96 -0.33
N SER A 70 6.38 -1.45 -0.79
CA SER A 70 7.66 -1.63 -0.11
C SER A 70 8.27 -0.31 0.30
N VAL A 71 9.25 -0.35 1.20
CA VAL A 71 10.04 0.81 1.61
C VAL A 71 11.49 0.36 1.75
N LYS A 72 12.43 1.21 1.35
CA LYS A 72 13.87 0.94 1.50
C LYS A 72 14.47 1.93 2.49
N CYS A 73 14.34 1.63 3.78
CA CYS A 73 15.07 2.34 4.83
C CYS A 73 16.51 1.80 4.90
N LYS A 74 16.87 1.11 6.00
CA LYS A 74 18.17 0.39 6.09
C LYS A 74 18.23 -0.82 5.15
N LYS A 75 17.10 -1.51 5.02
CA LYS A 75 16.91 -2.68 4.16
C LYS A 75 15.56 -2.56 3.46
N MET A 76 15.36 -3.38 2.43
CA MET A 76 14.05 -3.49 1.79
C MET A 76 13.07 -4.19 2.73
N SER A 77 11.91 -3.58 2.91
CA SER A 77 10.80 -4.20 3.63
C SER A 77 9.52 -4.04 2.84
N THR A 78 8.67 -5.07 2.84
CA THR A 78 7.38 -5.11 2.15
C THR A 78 6.23 -5.17 3.15
N LEU A 79 5.18 -4.39 2.90
CA LEU A 79 3.97 -4.32 3.71
C LEU A 79 3.26 -5.67 3.69
N SER A 80 2.91 -6.17 4.86
CA SER A 80 2.19 -7.43 5.09
C SER A 80 0.96 -7.17 5.94
N CYS A 81 -0.12 -7.87 5.63
CA CYS A 81 -1.35 -7.89 6.43
C CYS A 81 -1.57 -9.22 7.18
N LYS A 82 -0.53 -10.06 7.31
CA LYS A 82 -0.64 -11.41 7.91
C LYS A 82 -1.35 -11.34 9.27
N ASN A 83 -2.26 -12.28 9.51
CA ASN A 83 -3.09 -12.33 10.72
C ASN A 83 -3.91 -11.05 10.94
N LYS A 84 -4.34 -10.40 9.85
CA LYS A 84 -5.07 -9.11 9.84
C LYS A 84 -4.32 -7.96 10.54
N THR A 85 -3.00 -8.06 10.66
CA THR A 85 -2.16 -7.06 11.31
C THR A 85 -1.20 -6.47 10.29
N ILE A 86 -1.14 -5.14 10.22
CA ILE A 86 -0.22 -4.44 9.33
C ILE A 86 1.18 -4.43 9.93
N SER A 87 2.17 -4.86 9.15
CA SER A 87 3.58 -4.84 9.52
C SER A 87 4.47 -4.77 8.29
N PHE A 88 5.72 -4.33 8.47
CA PHE A 88 6.76 -4.43 7.44
C PHE A 88 7.60 -5.68 7.66
N LYS A 89 7.60 -6.58 6.67
CA LYS A 89 8.50 -7.75 6.63
C LYS A 89 9.78 -7.37 5.90
N GLU A 90 10.93 -7.66 6.49
CA GLU A 90 12.23 -7.48 5.82
C GLU A 90 12.35 -8.49 4.66
N MET A 91 12.04 -8.05 3.44
CA MET A 91 12.11 -8.84 2.22
C MET A 91 12.04 -7.93 0.98
N CYS A 92 12.51 -8.44 -0.15
CA CYS A 92 12.18 -7.88 -1.45
C CYS A 92 10.88 -8.51 -1.96
N PRO A 93 10.02 -7.74 -2.65
CA PRO A 93 8.83 -8.32 -3.26
C PRO A 93 9.24 -9.24 -4.41
N PRO A 94 8.68 -10.46 -4.47
CA PRO A 94 9.12 -11.51 -5.41
C PRO A 94 8.83 -11.13 -6.87
N ASN A 95 9.48 -11.81 -7.81
CA ASN A 95 9.29 -11.54 -9.25
C ASN A 95 7.97 -12.10 -9.79
N SER A 96 7.45 -13.15 -9.16
CA SER A 96 6.16 -13.77 -9.44
C SER A 96 5.49 -14.17 -8.13
N ILE A 97 4.16 -14.22 -8.14
CA ILE A 97 3.34 -14.54 -6.97
C ILE A 97 2.26 -15.52 -7.45
N ASN A 98 2.05 -16.60 -6.70
CA ASN A 98 0.99 -17.55 -6.99
C ASN A 98 -0.37 -16.96 -6.59
N ASP A 99 -1.42 -17.26 -7.35
CA ASP A 99 -2.73 -16.59 -7.33
C ASP A 99 -3.60 -16.91 -6.09
N GLU A 100 -3.07 -17.66 -5.12
CA GLU A 100 -3.72 -17.89 -3.84
C GLU A 100 -3.41 -16.73 -2.90
N GLY A 101 -4.45 -16.13 -2.32
CA GLY A 101 -4.41 -14.90 -1.51
C GLY A 101 -3.12 -14.75 -0.69
N ASN A 102 -2.44 -13.62 -0.89
CA ASN A 102 -1.09 -13.41 -0.40
C ASN A 102 -1.05 -12.23 0.55
N ASP A 103 -0.44 -12.41 1.73
CA ASP A 103 -0.45 -11.40 2.78
C ASP A 103 0.31 -10.11 2.43
N ILE A 104 1.13 -10.09 1.38
CA ILE A 104 1.81 -8.88 0.89
C ILE A 104 1.15 -8.25 -0.34
N ILE A 105 0.11 -8.89 -0.91
CA ILE A 105 -0.60 -8.38 -2.10
C ILE A 105 -1.87 -7.66 -1.71
N PHE A 106 -2.00 -6.46 -2.26
CA PHE A 106 -3.19 -5.63 -2.20
C PHE A 106 -3.69 -5.34 -3.61
N PHE A 107 -5.01 -5.33 -3.79
CA PHE A 107 -5.64 -4.86 -5.00
C PHE A 107 -5.87 -3.35 -4.91
N GLN A 108 -5.11 -2.59 -5.68
CA GLN A 108 -5.31 -1.17 -5.87
C GLN A 108 -6.51 -0.93 -6.78
N ARG A 109 -7.46 -0.10 -6.33
CA ARG A 109 -8.69 0.26 -7.06
C ARG A 109 -8.96 1.75 -6.97
N SER A 110 -9.44 2.35 -8.05
CA SER A 110 -10.00 3.70 -8.02
C SER A 110 -11.33 3.72 -7.26
N VAL A 111 -11.61 4.82 -6.56
CA VAL A 111 -12.90 5.04 -5.91
C VAL A 111 -13.91 5.58 -6.93
N PRO A 112 -15.08 4.95 -7.15
CA PRO A 112 -16.08 5.47 -8.07
C PRO A 112 -16.47 6.91 -7.75
N GLY A 113 -16.50 7.78 -8.78
CA GLY A 113 -16.80 9.20 -8.63
C GLY A 113 -15.62 10.08 -8.20
N HIS A 114 -14.41 9.52 -8.08
CA HIS A 114 -13.19 10.25 -7.75
C HIS A 114 -12.00 9.78 -8.59
N ASP A 115 -11.41 10.68 -9.38
CA ASP A 115 -10.34 10.32 -10.32
C ASP A 115 -8.97 10.11 -9.64
N ASP A 116 -8.78 10.72 -8.48
CA ASP A 116 -7.51 10.80 -7.74
C ASP A 116 -7.41 9.85 -6.54
N LYS A 117 -8.55 9.28 -6.11
CA LYS A 117 -8.64 8.49 -4.87
C LYS A 117 -8.58 7.02 -5.16
N ILE A 118 -7.80 6.33 -4.33
CA ILE A 118 -7.62 4.89 -4.42
C ILE A 118 -7.90 4.18 -3.10
N GLN A 119 -8.17 2.88 -3.20
CA GLN A 119 -8.32 1.94 -2.09
C GLN A 119 -7.38 0.75 -2.32
N PHE A 120 -6.90 0.16 -1.24
CA PHE A 120 -6.09 -1.05 -1.26
C PHE A 120 -6.80 -2.17 -0.51
N GLU A 121 -7.41 -3.10 -1.23
CA GLU A 121 -8.03 -4.29 -0.65
C GLU A 121 -7.00 -5.40 -0.45
N SER A 122 -7.02 -6.12 0.67
CA SER A 122 -6.16 -7.28 0.85
C SER A 122 -6.56 -8.43 -0.07
N SER A 123 -5.59 -9.06 -0.73
CA SER A 123 -5.85 -10.30 -1.49
C SER A 123 -6.07 -11.53 -0.60
N LEU A 124 -5.55 -11.52 0.64
CA LEU A 124 -5.69 -12.61 1.60
C LEU A 124 -7.01 -12.53 2.38
N TYR A 125 -7.49 -11.31 2.65
CA TYR A 125 -8.70 -11.09 3.45
C TYR A 125 -9.72 -10.26 2.66
N GLN A 126 -10.61 -10.94 1.94
CA GLN A 126 -11.65 -10.30 1.14
C GLN A 126 -12.52 -9.34 1.99
N GLY A 127 -12.77 -8.14 1.46
CA GLY A 127 -13.52 -7.08 2.13
C GLY A 127 -12.72 -6.31 3.19
N TYR A 128 -11.44 -6.62 3.38
CA TYR A 128 -10.54 -5.88 4.26
C TYR A 128 -9.64 -4.94 3.47
N PHE A 129 -9.52 -3.71 3.93
CA PHE A 129 -8.80 -2.64 3.26
C PHE A 129 -7.74 -2.05 4.18
N LEU A 130 -6.68 -1.51 3.57
CA LEU A 130 -5.80 -0.58 4.27
C LEU A 130 -6.60 0.65 4.70
N ALA A 131 -6.37 1.12 5.92
CA ALA A 131 -7.04 2.31 6.45
C ALA A 131 -6.12 3.13 7.35
N CYS A 132 -6.39 4.43 7.42
CA CYS A 132 -5.86 5.30 8.46
C CYS A 132 -6.80 5.30 9.67
N GLN A 133 -6.30 4.90 10.84
CA GLN A 133 -7.06 4.95 12.09
C GLN A 133 -6.28 5.68 13.18
N LYS A 134 -6.95 6.59 13.89
CA LYS A 134 -6.39 7.22 15.08
C LYS A 134 -6.43 6.24 16.25
N GLU A 135 -5.27 5.94 16.82
CA GLU A 135 -5.09 5.20 18.07
C GLU A 135 -4.31 6.04 19.07
N LYS A 136 -5.00 6.54 20.10
CA LYS A 136 -4.47 7.55 21.02
C LYS A 136 -4.03 8.79 20.23
N ASP A 137 -2.75 9.15 20.28
CA ASP A 137 -2.18 10.32 19.63
C ASP A 137 -1.57 10.02 18.26
N LEU A 138 -1.61 8.76 17.79
CA LEU A 138 -1.02 8.34 16.52
C LEU A 138 -2.09 8.00 15.49
N PHE A 139 -1.90 8.45 14.26
CA PHE A 139 -2.63 7.94 13.11
C PHE A 139 -1.85 6.77 12.52
N LYS A 140 -2.43 5.57 12.54
CA LYS A 140 -1.76 4.34 12.11
C LYS A 140 -2.36 3.82 10.82
N LEU A 141 -1.51 3.18 10.01
CA LEU A 141 -1.97 2.31 8.94
C LEU A 141 -2.40 0.97 9.53
N ILE A 142 -3.65 0.59 9.31
CA ILE A 142 -4.23 -0.66 9.80
C ILE A 142 -4.90 -1.43 8.66
N LEU A 143 -5.32 -2.66 8.95
CA LEU A 143 -6.22 -3.43 8.11
C LEU A 143 -7.59 -3.48 8.79
N LYS A 144 -8.65 -3.08 8.11
CA LYS A 144 -10.01 -3.18 8.65
C LYS A 144 -11.01 -3.67 7.62
N LYS A 145 -12.11 -4.26 8.09
CA LYS A 145 -13.23 -4.60 7.22
C LYS A 145 -13.91 -3.31 6.75
N LYS A 146 -14.38 -3.28 5.50
CA LYS A 146 -15.20 -2.18 5.02
C LYS A 146 -16.59 -2.31 5.60
N ASP A 147 -16.96 -1.36 6.47
CA ASP A 147 -18.20 -1.43 7.24
C ASP A 147 -19.37 -0.73 6.53
N GLU A 148 -19.13 0.41 5.87
CA GLU A 148 -20.16 1.27 5.28
C GLU A 148 -19.80 1.82 3.89
N SER A 149 -20.81 2.29 3.15
CA SER A 149 -20.62 3.08 1.93
C SER A 149 -20.06 4.46 2.29
N GLY A 150 -18.97 4.86 1.64
CA GLY A 150 -18.37 6.19 1.85
C GLY A 150 -17.35 6.27 2.99
N ASP A 151 -16.88 5.15 3.54
CA ASP A 151 -15.78 5.13 4.49
C ASP A 151 -14.53 5.82 3.92
N LYS A 152 -14.24 7.01 4.44
CA LYS A 152 -13.14 7.87 4.00
C LYS A 152 -11.78 7.38 4.50
N SER A 153 -11.73 6.61 5.58
CA SER A 153 -10.47 6.19 6.20
C SER A 153 -9.68 5.20 5.35
N ILE A 154 -10.33 4.52 4.41
CA ILE A 154 -9.71 3.57 3.47
C ILE A 154 -9.26 4.21 2.15
N MET A 155 -9.45 5.52 2.01
CA MET A 155 -9.13 6.26 0.79
C MET A 155 -7.78 6.95 0.92
N PHE A 156 -6.99 6.86 -0.14
CA PHE A 156 -5.67 7.45 -0.22
C PHE A 156 -5.47 8.18 -1.54
N THR A 157 -4.54 9.12 -1.57
CA THR A 157 -3.93 9.63 -2.80
C THR A 157 -2.54 9.04 -2.94
N VAL A 158 -2.11 8.81 -4.18
CA VAL A 158 -0.78 8.30 -4.51
C VAL A 158 -0.14 9.22 -5.52
N GLN A 159 0.88 9.95 -5.05
CA GLN A 159 1.67 10.83 -5.88
C GLN A 159 2.92 10.10 -6.32
N ASN A 160 3.05 9.85 -7.63
CA ASN A 160 4.26 9.27 -8.19
C ASN A 160 5.34 10.35 -8.32
N LYS A 161 6.58 9.99 -7.97
CA LYS A 161 7.77 10.83 -8.22
C LYS A 161 8.26 10.69 -9.65
#